data_AF-A0A7V3CY45-F1
#
_entry.id   AF-A0A7V3CY45-F1
#
_cell.length_a   1.000
_cell.length_b   1.000
_cell.length_c   1.000
_cell.angle_alpha   90.00
_cell.angle_beta   90.00
_cell.angle_gamma   90.00
#
_symmetry.space_group_name_H-M   'P 1'
#
loop_
_entity.id
_entity.type
_entity.pdbx_description
1 polymer ?
#
loop_
_entity_poly.entity_id
_entity_poly.type
_entity_poly.pdbx_seq_one_letter_code
_entity_poly.pdbx_strand_id
1 'polypeptide(L)'
;MRRIVFDIETCSFPFNTLSASQQEYLLKYAEKESDPEKKQQMTDEAIRYTSLYPFTAKCIVIGIYDVEKEKSYIYYEFDDKEEWQSEDGKTSYKGLSEKEMLESFWRISEKVDQFVTFNGRNFDVPFLMLRSALLKVKPTINLMAERYGKTHIDLLEQLTFFGTTRKFNLDFYCNAFGIESPKSKDISGMEVKNLY
;
A
#
# COMPACT_ATOMS: atom_id res chain seq x y z
N MET A 1 13.05 21.67 -4.23
CA MET A 1 13.02 20.28 -3.73
C MET A 1 11.57 19.91 -3.53
N ARG A 2 11.05 18.97 -4.34
CA ARG A 2 9.66 18.50 -4.27
C ARG A 2 9.60 17.21 -3.48
N ARG A 3 8.79 17.20 -2.41
CA ARG A 3 8.54 16.09 -1.51
C ARG A 3 7.11 15.62 -1.67
N ILE A 4 6.93 14.30 -1.71
CA ILE A 4 5.62 13.70 -1.60
C ILE A 4 5.57 12.73 -0.42
N VAL A 5 4.42 12.68 0.23
CA VAL A 5 4.01 11.58 1.09
C VAL A 5 3.09 10.70 0.27
N PHE A 6 3.22 9.37 0.33
CA PHE A 6 2.28 8.49 -0.33
C PHE A 6 2.04 7.20 0.45
N ASP A 7 0.89 6.59 0.19
CA ASP A 7 0.41 5.34 0.77
C ASP A 7 -0.47 4.63 -0.27
N ILE A 8 -0.65 3.31 -0.14
CA ILE A 8 -1.46 2.52 -1.07
C ILE A 8 -2.53 1.69 -0.36
N GLU A 9 -3.64 1.44 -1.05
CA GLU A 9 -4.60 0.42 -0.64
C GLU A 9 -4.68 -0.71 -1.66
N THR A 10 -4.87 -1.93 -1.15
CA THR A 10 -4.75 -3.16 -1.92
C THR A 10 -5.96 -4.06 -1.71
N CYS A 11 -6.40 -4.75 -2.77
CA CYS A 11 -7.51 -5.69 -2.70
C CYS A 11 -7.11 -7.07 -3.21
N SER A 12 -7.41 -8.13 -2.45
CA SER A 12 -7.16 -9.51 -2.83
C SER A 12 -7.97 -9.90 -4.07
N PHE A 13 -7.38 -10.67 -4.98
CA PHE A 13 -8.19 -11.41 -5.94
C PHE A 13 -9.08 -12.44 -5.21
N PRO A 14 -10.21 -12.84 -5.81
CA PRO A 14 -10.99 -13.94 -5.25
C PRO A 14 -10.10 -15.18 -5.06
N PHE A 15 -10.08 -15.77 -3.86
CA PHE A 15 -9.12 -16.83 -3.52
C PHE A 15 -9.22 -18.04 -4.46
N ASN A 16 -10.44 -18.35 -4.92
CA ASN A 16 -10.73 -19.43 -5.86
C ASN A 16 -10.21 -19.19 -7.28
N THR A 17 -9.76 -17.98 -7.64
CA THR A 17 -9.13 -17.71 -8.94
C THR A 17 -7.62 -17.96 -8.92
N LEU A 18 -7.02 -18.14 -7.74
CA LEU A 18 -5.62 -18.55 -7.62
C LEU A 18 -5.46 -20.00 -8.09
N SER A 19 -4.27 -20.34 -8.63
CA SER A 19 -3.98 -21.72 -9.02
C SER A 19 -3.94 -22.67 -7.81
N ALA A 20 -4.20 -23.96 -8.03
CA ALA A 20 -4.21 -24.95 -6.96
C ALA A 20 -2.90 -24.97 -6.15
N SER A 21 -1.75 -24.85 -6.82
CA SER A 21 -0.44 -24.82 -6.13
C SER A 21 -0.24 -23.55 -5.30
N GLN A 22 -0.81 -22.40 -5.71
CA GLN A 22 -0.79 -21.19 -4.90
C GLN A 22 -1.70 -21.32 -3.68
N GLN A 23 -2.90 -21.87 -3.84
CA GLN A 23 -3.82 -22.11 -2.73
C GLN A 23 -3.19 -23.05 -1.69
N GLU A 24 -2.63 -24.18 -2.12
CA GLU A 24 -1.91 -25.13 -1.26
C GLU A 24 -0.74 -24.44 -0.53
N TYR A 25 0.06 -23.64 -1.25
CA TYR A 25 1.19 -22.93 -0.64
C TYR A 25 0.74 -21.97 0.47
N LEU A 26 -0.33 -21.21 0.25
CA LEU A 26 -0.86 -20.24 1.20
C LEU A 26 -1.51 -20.92 2.41
N LEU A 27 -2.19 -22.06 2.20
CA LEU A 27 -2.91 -22.80 3.25
C LEU A 27 -2.07 -23.86 3.96
N LYS A 28 -0.82 -24.09 3.53
CA LYS A 28 0.09 -25.13 4.02
C LYS A 28 0.15 -25.27 5.54
N TYR A 29 0.10 -24.18 6.29
CA TYR A 29 0.13 -24.23 7.76
C TYR A 29 -1.24 -24.54 8.36
N ALA A 30 -2.31 -23.96 7.81
CA ALA A 30 -3.68 -24.25 8.24
C ALA A 30 -4.05 -25.73 7.98
N GLU A 31 -3.59 -26.30 6.86
CA GLU A 31 -3.85 -27.70 6.51
C GLU A 31 -3.22 -28.71 7.47
N LYS A 32 -2.13 -28.32 8.13
CA LYS A 32 -1.44 -29.15 9.14
C LYS A 32 -2.10 -29.09 10.52
N GLU A 33 -3.01 -28.14 10.74
CA GLU A 33 -3.73 -28.04 12.00
C GLU A 33 -4.80 -29.15 12.07
N SER A 34 -4.78 -29.88 13.18
CA SER A 34 -5.67 -31.00 13.45
C SER A 34 -6.99 -30.57 14.08
N ASP A 35 -6.98 -29.47 14.81
CA ASP A 35 -8.15 -28.87 15.44
C ASP A 35 -8.99 -28.14 14.36
N PRO A 36 -10.25 -28.55 14.12
CA PRO A 36 -11.08 -27.95 13.07
C PRO A 36 -11.32 -26.44 13.25
N GLU A 37 -11.48 -25.96 14.49
CA GLU A 37 -11.75 -24.54 14.75
C GLU A 37 -10.50 -23.70 14.47
N LYS A 38 -9.35 -24.14 14.96
CA LYS A 38 -8.08 -23.46 14.70
C LYS A 38 -7.70 -23.50 13.22
N LYS A 39 -7.95 -24.64 12.56
CA LYS A 39 -7.73 -24.77 11.12
C LYS A 39 -8.55 -23.76 10.33
N GLN A 40 -9.83 -23.58 10.70
CA GLN A 40 -10.69 -22.57 10.07
C GLN A 40 -10.16 -21.16 10.31
N GLN A 41 -9.81 -20.81 11.55
CA GLN A 41 -9.24 -19.51 11.89
C GLN A 41 -7.96 -19.19 11.11
N MET A 42 -7.03 -20.16 11.04
CA MET A 42 -5.78 -20.00 10.27
C MET A 42 -6.04 -19.89 8.77
N THR A 43 -7.04 -20.59 8.25
CA THR A 43 -7.46 -20.50 6.84
C THR A 43 -7.99 -19.10 6.54
N ASP A 44 -8.90 -18.59 7.38
CA ASP A 44 -9.48 -17.26 7.21
C ASP A 44 -8.42 -16.17 7.33
N GLU A 45 -7.46 -16.31 8.25
CA GLU A 45 -6.34 -15.40 8.38
C GLU A 45 -5.40 -15.43 7.17
N ALA A 46 -5.06 -16.63 6.67
CA ALA A 46 -4.24 -16.79 5.47
C ALA A 46 -4.91 -16.16 4.24
N ILE A 47 -6.23 -16.36 4.07
CA ILE A 47 -7.01 -15.73 3.01
C ILE A 47 -7.02 -14.20 3.20
N ARG A 48 -7.17 -13.70 4.43
CA ARG A 48 -7.12 -12.25 4.72
C ARG A 48 -5.78 -11.64 4.33
N TYR A 49 -4.66 -12.31 4.62
CA TYR A 49 -3.32 -11.82 4.24
C TYR A 49 -3.08 -11.77 2.74
N THR A 50 -3.89 -12.43 1.91
CA THR A 50 -3.73 -12.35 0.45
C THR A 50 -3.89 -10.93 -0.10
N SER A 51 -4.56 -10.02 0.62
CA SER A 51 -4.61 -8.60 0.26
C SER A 51 -3.24 -7.93 0.34
N LEU A 52 -2.32 -8.46 1.17
CA LEU A 52 -1.02 -7.85 1.42
C LEU A 52 0.10 -8.36 0.50
N TYR A 53 -0.18 -9.29 -0.42
CA TYR A 53 0.83 -9.81 -1.34
C TYR A 53 0.59 -9.37 -2.79
N PRO A 54 1.62 -8.85 -3.49
CA PRO A 54 1.45 -8.33 -4.86
C PRO A 54 1.08 -9.40 -5.89
N PHE A 55 1.29 -10.68 -5.58
CA PHE A 55 0.94 -11.80 -6.45
C PHE A 55 -0.49 -12.30 -6.27
N THR A 56 -1.16 -11.93 -5.17
CA THR A 56 -2.52 -12.36 -4.83
C THR A 56 -3.49 -11.19 -4.67
N ALA A 57 -3.01 -9.97 -4.86
CA ALA A 57 -3.79 -8.74 -4.79
C ALA A 57 -3.42 -7.77 -5.91
N LYS A 58 -4.27 -6.76 -6.08
CA LYS A 58 -4.08 -5.59 -6.94
C LYS A 58 -4.01 -4.32 -6.10
N CYS A 59 -3.30 -3.31 -6.60
CA CYS A 59 -3.34 -1.95 -6.07
C CYS A 59 -4.66 -1.29 -6.51
N ILE A 60 -5.46 -0.82 -5.57
CA ILE A 60 -6.76 -0.19 -5.85
C ILE A 60 -6.79 1.30 -5.54
N VAL A 61 -5.89 1.79 -4.69
CA VAL A 61 -5.73 3.23 -4.43
C VAL A 61 -4.25 3.57 -4.31
N ILE A 62 -3.85 4.73 -4.84
CA ILE A 62 -2.59 5.40 -4.53
C ILE A 62 -2.92 6.81 -4.05
N GLY A 63 -2.70 7.06 -2.76
CA GLY A 63 -2.85 8.38 -2.16
C GLY A 63 -1.52 9.11 -2.17
N ILE A 64 -1.49 10.35 -2.67
CA ILE A 64 -0.29 11.18 -2.74
C ILE A 64 -0.58 12.54 -2.15
N TYR A 65 0.25 13.01 -1.24
CA TYR A 65 0.25 14.38 -0.73
C TYR A 65 1.53 15.09 -1.16
N ASP A 66 1.40 16.16 -1.94
CA ASP A 66 2.50 17.02 -2.38
C ASP A 66 2.72 18.11 -1.33
N VAL A 67 3.85 18.02 -0.60
CA VAL A 67 4.13 18.84 0.58
C VAL A 67 4.28 20.31 0.21
N GLU A 68 4.90 20.62 -0.92
CA GLU A 68 5.12 22.01 -1.34
C GLU A 68 3.87 22.66 -1.90
N LYS A 69 2.97 21.88 -2.50
CA LYS A 69 1.71 22.40 -3.04
C LYS A 69 0.56 22.38 -2.04
N GLU A 70 0.71 21.65 -0.94
CA GLU A 70 -0.35 21.34 0.02
C GLU A 70 -1.59 20.75 -0.68
N LYS A 71 -1.36 19.88 -1.66
CA LYS A 71 -2.41 19.24 -2.46
C LYS A 71 -2.33 17.73 -2.39
N SER A 72 -3.50 17.11 -2.35
CA SER A 72 -3.67 15.66 -2.40
C SER A 72 -4.08 15.22 -3.80
N TYR A 73 -3.55 14.08 -4.23
CA TYR A 73 -3.91 13.40 -5.46
C TYR A 73 -4.23 11.95 -5.12
N ILE A 74 -5.46 11.54 -5.42
CA ILE A 74 -5.96 10.18 -5.15
C ILE A 74 -6.23 9.51 -6.49
N TYR A 75 -5.46 8.46 -6.77
CA TYR A 75 -5.75 7.55 -7.87
C TYR A 75 -6.50 6.36 -7.30
N TYR A 76 -7.65 6.04 -7.88
CA TYR A 76 -8.45 4.89 -7.44
C TYR A 76 -8.86 4.04 -8.63
N GLU A 77 -9.07 2.76 -8.37
CA GLU A 77 -9.45 1.82 -9.41
C GLU A 77 -10.88 2.12 -9.90
N PHE A 78 -11.00 2.34 -11.21
CA PHE A 78 -12.28 2.50 -11.87
C PHE A 78 -12.15 2.04 -13.32
N ASP A 79 -13.22 1.44 -13.85
CA ASP A 79 -13.22 0.90 -15.23
C ASP A 79 -13.20 2.04 -16.26
N ASP A 80 -13.89 3.13 -15.96
CA ASP A 80 -13.94 4.33 -16.79
C ASP A 80 -12.96 5.40 -16.29
N LYS A 81 -12.51 6.27 -17.20
CA LYS A 81 -11.71 7.43 -16.81
C LYS A 81 -12.60 8.51 -16.26
N GLU A 82 -12.37 8.87 -15.01
CA GLU A 82 -13.07 9.95 -14.33
C GLU A 82 -12.05 10.86 -13.63
N GLU A 83 -12.31 12.16 -13.62
CA GLU A 83 -11.53 13.14 -12.87
C GLU A 83 -12.47 14.13 -12.19
N TRP A 84 -12.27 14.34 -10.90
CA TRP A 84 -13.02 15.33 -10.11
C TRP A 84 -12.17 15.88 -8.96
N GLN A 85 -12.65 16.93 -8.30
CA GLN A 85 -11.94 17.58 -7.19
C GLN A 85 -12.87 17.76 -5.99
N SER A 86 -12.29 17.78 -4.79
CA SER A 86 -13.01 18.18 -3.59
C SER A 86 -13.53 19.62 -3.72
N GLU A 87 -14.59 19.96 -2.98
CA GLU A 87 -15.20 21.30 -3.02
C GLU A 87 -14.20 22.43 -2.69
N ASP A 88 -13.22 22.15 -1.82
CA ASP A 88 -12.16 23.08 -1.45
C ASP A 88 -10.97 23.12 -2.44
N GLY A 89 -11.00 22.28 -3.49
CA GLY A 89 -9.97 22.18 -4.52
C GLY A 89 -8.62 21.64 -4.04
N LYS A 90 -8.52 21.13 -2.81
CA LYS A 90 -7.28 20.61 -2.23
C LYS A 90 -6.96 19.18 -2.66
N THR A 91 -7.99 18.39 -2.96
CA THR A 91 -7.84 16.99 -3.36
C THR A 91 -8.34 16.79 -4.78
N SER A 92 -7.50 16.21 -5.63
CA SER A 92 -7.86 15.76 -6.97
C SER A 92 -8.01 14.25 -6.98
N TYR A 93 -9.11 13.77 -7.53
CA TYR A 93 -9.46 12.36 -7.63
C TYR A 93 -9.44 11.94 -9.08
N LYS A 94 -8.88 10.76 -9.37
CA LYS A 94 -8.79 10.23 -10.72
C LYS A 94 -9.03 8.72 -10.74
N GLY A 95 -10.12 8.31 -11.38
CA GLY A 95 -10.49 6.91 -11.65
C GLY A 95 -9.67 6.35 -12.81
N LEU A 96 -8.97 5.23 -12.57
CA LEU A 96 -8.04 4.61 -13.52
C LEU A 96 -8.02 3.09 -13.38
N SER A 97 -7.61 2.39 -14.44
CA SER A 97 -7.18 0.99 -14.27
C SER A 97 -5.91 0.90 -13.41
N GLU A 98 -5.66 -0.25 -12.76
CA GLU A 98 -4.44 -0.47 -11.97
C GLU A 98 -3.16 -0.10 -12.74
N LYS A 99 -3.10 -0.48 -14.02
CA LYS A 99 -1.96 -0.19 -14.89
C LYS A 99 -1.76 1.32 -15.06
N GLU A 100 -2.83 2.08 -15.29
CA GLU A 100 -2.76 3.53 -15.48
C GLU A 100 -2.46 4.29 -14.19
N MET A 101 -2.89 3.76 -13.03
CA MET A 101 -2.48 4.26 -11.73
C MET A 101 -0.97 4.16 -11.56
N LEU A 102 -0.39 2.98 -11.84
CA LEU A 102 1.06 2.76 -11.76
C LEU A 102 1.83 3.63 -12.75
N GLU A 103 1.39 3.69 -14.01
CA GLU A 103 2.00 4.57 -15.02
C GLU A 103 1.98 6.04 -14.60
N SER A 104 0.87 6.49 -14.01
CA SER A 104 0.76 7.85 -13.50
C SER A 104 1.67 8.08 -12.31
N PHE A 105 1.68 7.17 -11.32
CA PHE A 105 2.57 7.25 -10.17
C PHE A 105 4.05 7.37 -10.58
N TRP A 106 4.53 6.48 -11.46
CA TRP A 106 5.92 6.51 -11.90
C TRP A 106 6.26 7.75 -12.75
N ARG A 107 5.34 8.22 -13.60
CA ARG A 107 5.54 9.47 -14.35
C ARG A 107 5.78 10.66 -13.41
N ILE A 108 5.02 10.76 -12.32
CA ILE A 108 5.18 11.87 -11.36
C ILE A 108 6.45 11.66 -10.52
N SER A 109 6.74 10.41 -10.14
CA SER A 109 7.90 10.03 -9.35
C SER A 109 9.23 10.46 -9.98
N GLU A 110 9.31 10.53 -11.31
CA GLU A 110 10.48 11.03 -12.03
C GLU A 110 10.81 12.51 -11.70
N LYS A 111 9.80 13.28 -11.27
CA LYS A 111 9.92 14.72 -10.98
C LYS A 111 9.88 15.02 -9.48
N VAL A 112 10.08 14.02 -8.64
CA VAL A 112 10.06 14.12 -7.18
C VAL A 112 11.47 13.88 -6.66
N ASP A 113 11.91 14.78 -5.77
CA ASP A 113 13.26 14.70 -5.20
C ASP A 113 13.29 13.77 -3.97
N GLN A 114 12.19 13.71 -3.22
CA GLN A 114 12.10 12.92 -2.00
C GLN A 114 10.69 12.36 -1.75
N PHE A 115 10.66 11.11 -1.31
CA PHE A 115 9.47 10.32 -1.03
C PHE A 115 9.44 10.02 0.47
N VAL A 116 8.28 10.17 1.08
CA VAL A 116 8.05 9.86 2.49
C VAL A 116 6.92 8.85 2.59
N THR A 117 7.15 7.79 3.35
CA THR A 117 6.13 6.76 3.64
C THR A 117 6.20 6.38 5.11
N PHE A 118 5.23 5.63 5.61
CA PHE A 118 5.33 4.94 6.89
C PHE A 118 5.29 3.43 6.64
N ASN A 119 6.40 2.73 6.87
CA ASN A 119 6.56 1.30 6.55
C ASN A 119 6.52 0.95 5.04
N GLY A 120 6.65 1.95 4.16
CA GLY A 120 6.55 1.75 2.72
C GLY A 120 7.68 0.93 2.09
N ARG A 121 8.85 0.81 2.74
CA ARG A 121 9.91 -0.11 2.29
C ARG A 121 9.57 -1.58 2.51
N ASN A 122 8.73 -1.88 3.49
CA ASN A 122 8.30 -3.24 3.77
C ASN A 122 6.97 -3.61 3.09
N PHE A 123 6.25 -2.62 2.52
CA PHE A 123 4.95 -2.84 1.92
C PHE A 123 4.75 -2.09 0.59
N ASP A 124 4.47 -0.79 0.63
CA ASP A 124 4.01 0.01 -0.49
C ASP A 124 4.91 -0.08 -1.73
N VAL A 125 6.20 0.22 -1.55
CA VAL A 125 7.17 0.26 -2.65
C VAL A 125 7.40 -1.12 -3.28
N PRO A 126 7.75 -2.19 -2.54
CA PRO A 126 7.92 -3.49 -3.16
C PRO A 126 6.62 -4.01 -3.79
N PHE A 127 5.46 -3.68 -3.22
CA PHE A 127 4.17 -4.02 -3.82
C PHE A 127 4.00 -3.33 -5.18
N LEU A 128 4.15 -2.00 -5.24
CA LEU A 128 4.06 -1.24 -6.49
C LEU A 128 5.07 -1.71 -7.54
N MET A 129 6.31 -1.99 -7.14
CA MET A 129 7.34 -2.48 -8.07
C MET A 129 6.99 -3.84 -8.67
N LEU A 130 6.53 -4.79 -7.86
CA LEU A 130 6.14 -6.12 -8.34
C LEU A 130 4.86 -6.09 -9.17
N ARG A 131 3.86 -5.29 -8.79
CA ARG A 131 2.67 -5.05 -9.63
C ARG A 131 3.03 -4.40 -10.95
N SER A 132 3.97 -3.45 -10.95
CA SER A 132 4.48 -2.83 -12.17
C SER A 132 5.15 -3.86 -13.09
N ALA A 133 5.96 -4.77 -12.53
CA ALA A 133 6.56 -5.85 -13.30
C ALA A 133 5.50 -6.78 -13.93
N LEU A 134 4.48 -7.19 -13.16
CA LEU A 134 3.38 -8.03 -13.65
C LEU A 134 2.58 -7.35 -14.77
N LEU A 135 2.35 -6.04 -14.67
CA LEU A 135 1.59 -5.23 -15.63
C LEU A 135 2.44 -4.61 -16.74
N LYS A 136 3.74 -4.94 -16.79
CA LYS A 136 4.71 -4.43 -17.78
C LYS A 136 4.82 -2.89 -17.77
N VAL A 137 4.68 -2.29 -16.60
CA VAL A 137 4.93 -0.87 -16.36
C VAL A 137 6.37 -0.72 -15.86
N LYS A 138 7.15 0.17 -16.46
CA LYS A 138 8.55 0.40 -16.07
C LYS A 138 8.61 1.47 -14.97
N PRO A 139 9.14 1.15 -13.77
CA PRO A 139 9.43 2.18 -12.77
C PRO A 139 10.46 3.18 -13.31
N THR A 140 10.19 4.47 -13.13
CA THR A 140 11.08 5.57 -13.54
C THR A 140 12.21 5.81 -12.55
N ILE A 141 12.01 5.41 -11.30
CA ILE A 141 12.96 5.55 -10.20
C ILE A 141 12.95 4.29 -9.33
N ASN A 142 14.12 3.89 -8.84
CA ASN A 142 14.24 2.77 -7.91
C ASN A 142 14.16 3.26 -6.46
N LEU A 143 12.95 3.27 -5.89
CA LEU A 143 12.70 3.66 -4.49
C LEU A 143 13.23 2.64 -3.45
N MET A 144 13.71 1.47 -3.89
CA MET A 144 14.33 0.44 -3.05
C MET A 144 15.87 0.49 -3.05
N ALA A 145 16.50 1.33 -3.87
CA ALA A 145 17.95 1.31 -4.09
C ALA A 145 18.77 1.59 -2.82
N GLU A 146 18.81 2.84 -2.37
CA GLU A 146 19.61 3.24 -1.23
C GLU A 146 18.75 3.24 0.04
N ARG A 147 18.94 2.25 0.90
CA ARG A 147 18.20 2.14 2.16
C ARG A 147 18.38 3.36 3.07
N TYR A 148 19.61 3.84 3.20
CA TYR A 148 19.99 5.00 4.02
C TYR A 148 20.09 6.31 3.20
N GLY A 149 19.65 6.29 1.94
CA GLY A 149 19.68 7.44 1.06
C GLY A 149 18.62 8.49 1.43
N LYS A 150 18.70 9.65 0.78
CA LYS A 150 17.76 10.76 1.03
C LYS A 150 16.52 10.75 0.13
N THR A 151 16.52 9.90 -0.89
CA THR A 151 15.44 9.82 -1.88
C THR A 151 14.16 9.24 -1.28
N HIS A 152 14.23 8.15 -0.52
CA HIS A 152 13.05 7.55 0.11
C HIS A 152 13.26 7.42 1.62
N ILE A 153 12.51 8.24 2.36
CA ILE A 153 12.48 8.30 3.81
C ILE A 153 11.27 7.48 4.31
N ASP A 154 11.53 6.27 4.77
CA ASP A 154 10.53 5.48 5.50
C ASP A 154 10.55 5.88 6.98
N LEU A 155 9.47 6.51 7.44
CA LEU A 155 9.36 7.02 8.81
C LEU A 155 9.46 5.91 9.86
N LEU A 156 8.98 4.69 9.58
CA LEU A 156 9.10 3.59 10.54
C LEU A 156 10.56 3.17 10.68
N GLU A 157 11.34 3.16 9.59
CA GLU A 157 12.78 2.94 9.69
C GLU A 157 13.46 4.06 10.47
N GLN A 158 13.13 5.34 10.21
CA GLN A 158 13.72 6.47 10.94
C GLN A 158 13.42 6.40 12.44
N LEU A 159 12.16 6.20 12.81
CA LEU A 159 11.70 6.18 14.20
C LEU A 159 12.17 4.95 14.99
N THR A 160 12.56 3.88 14.28
CA THR A 160 13.16 2.69 14.89
C THR A 160 14.68 2.69 14.85
N PHE A 161 15.30 3.80 14.41
CA PHE A 161 16.75 3.88 14.14
C PHE A 161 17.22 2.67 13.31
N PHE A 162 16.52 2.43 12.20
CA PHE A 162 16.72 1.34 11.26
C PHE A 162 16.63 -0.06 11.90
N GLY A 163 15.66 -0.23 12.81
CA GLY A 163 15.39 -1.49 13.50
C GLY A 163 16.19 -1.72 14.78
N THR A 164 16.90 -0.71 15.28
CA THR A 164 17.58 -0.76 16.58
C THR A 164 16.57 -0.82 17.73
N THR A 165 15.40 -0.19 17.57
CA THR A 165 14.33 -0.21 18.57
C THR A 165 13.08 -0.93 18.06
N ARG A 166 12.18 -1.26 18.98
CA ARG A 166 10.91 -1.94 18.69
C ARG A 166 10.05 -1.10 17.73
N LYS A 167 9.48 -1.77 16.74
CA LYS A 167 8.47 -1.19 15.83
C LYS A 167 7.13 -1.01 16.55
N PHE A 168 6.51 0.14 16.32
CA PHE A 168 5.11 0.41 16.67
C PHE A 168 4.32 0.75 15.40
N ASN A 169 2.99 0.64 15.46
CA ASN A 169 2.15 1.03 14.33
C ASN A 169 2.01 2.56 14.24
N LEU A 170 1.51 3.07 13.12
CA LEU A 170 1.36 4.52 12.89
C LEU A 170 0.53 5.19 13.99
N ASP A 171 -0.57 4.56 14.39
CA ASP A 171 -1.49 5.06 15.42
C ASP A 171 -0.79 5.28 16.77
N PHE A 172 0.08 4.36 17.19
CA PHE A 172 0.86 4.50 18.41
C PHE A 172 1.79 5.71 18.34
N TYR A 173 2.46 5.91 17.20
CA TYR A 173 3.32 7.09 17.02
C TYR A 173 2.50 8.38 17.01
N CYS A 174 1.36 8.44 16.30
CA CYS A 174 0.48 9.61 16.30
C CYS A 174 0.09 10.02 17.73
N ASN A 175 -0.44 9.08 18.52
CA ASN A 175 -0.83 9.35 19.91
C ASN A 175 0.37 9.78 20.78
N ALA A 176 1.52 9.12 20.66
CA ALA A 176 2.71 9.45 21.44
C ALA A 176 3.27 10.85 21.11
N PHE A 177 3.12 11.32 19.88
CA PHE A 177 3.55 12.65 19.44
C PHE A 177 2.45 13.73 19.57
N GLY A 178 1.26 13.39 20.06
CA GLY A 178 0.13 14.33 20.14
C GLY A 178 -0.42 14.75 18.77
N ILE A 179 -0.29 13.89 17.77
CA ILE A 179 -0.81 14.07 16.41
C ILE A 179 -2.13 13.31 16.30
N GLU A 180 -3.14 13.91 15.67
CA GLU A 180 -4.42 13.24 15.41
C GLU A 180 -4.20 11.99 14.54
N SER A 181 -4.66 10.84 15.02
CA SER A 181 -4.53 9.58 14.32
C SER A 181 -5.62 9.44 13.24
N PRO A 182 -5.28 8.93 12.04
CA PRO A 182 -6.26 8.62 11.01
C PRO A 182 -7.19 7.46 11.42
N LYS A 183 -6.80 6.64 12.41
CA LYS A 183 -7.61 5.51 12.92
C LYS A 183 -8.74 5.91 13.87
N SER A 184 -8.87 7.19 14.21
CA SER A 184 -10.04 7.69 14.96
C SER A 184 -11.37 7.51 14.20
N LYS A 185 -11.31 7.03 12.95
CA LYS A 185 -12.45 6.70 12.07
C LYS A 185 -12.33 5.28 11.47
N ASP A 186 -12.31 4.26 12.33
CA ASP A 186 -12.84 2.87 12.15
C ASP A 186 -12.69 2.09 10.80
N ILE A 187 -11.60 2.21 10.04
CA ILE A 187 -11.34 1.27 8.93
C ILE A 187 -9.86 0.87 8.90
N SER A 188 -9.57 -0.44 9.02
CA SER A 188 -8.23 -0.99 8.76
C SER A 188 -8.03 -1.24 7.27
N GLY A 189 -6.83 -1.03 6.71
CA GLY A 189 -6.52 -1.39 5.31
C GLY A 189 -6.85 -2.85 4.91
N MET A 190 -6.88 -3.76 5.88
CA MET A 190 -7.32 -5.15 5.65
C MET A 190 -8.84 -5.30 5.45
N GLU A 191 -9.63 -4.29 5.78
CA GLU A 191 -11.09 -4.27 5.68
C GLU A 191 -11.57 -3.60 4.38
N VAL A 192 -10.67 -3.04 3.57
CA VAL A 192 -11.02 -2.37 2.31
C VAL A 192 -11.77 -3.31 1.36
N LYS A 193 -11.47 -4.62 1.38
CA LYS A 193 -12.23 -5.63 0.63
C LYS A 193 -13.71 -5.67 0.99
N ASN A 194 -14.10 -5.37 2.23
CA ASN A 194 -15.50 -5.39 2.63
C ASN A 194 -16.24 -4.12 2.18
N LEU A 195 -15.52 -3.10 1.69
CA LEU A 195 -16.04 -1.81 1.24
C LEU A 195 -15.96 -1.64 -0.29
N TYR A 196 -15.29 -2.57 -0.99
CA TYR A 196 -15.08 -2.60 -2.44
C TYR A 196 -15.83 -3.78 -3.05
#